data_AF-G2SNQ9-F1
#
_entry.id   AF-G2SNQ9-F1
#
_cell.length_a   1.000
_cell.length_b   1.000
_cell.length_c   1.000
_cell.angle_alpha   90.00
_cell.angle_beta   90.00
_cell.angle_gamma   90.00
#
_symmetry.space_group_name_H-M   'P 1'
#
loop_
_entity.id
_entity.type
_entity.pdbx_description
1 polymer ?
#
loop_
_entity_poly.entity_id
_entity_poly.type
_entity_poly.pdbx_seq_one_letter_code
_entity_poly.pdbx_strand_id
1 'polypeptide(L)'
;MRIRHKLDKRAELGDVVRDGEKTYVVINIIKAHVFVDANGEISAIYDCLCQRYRSENLSEEFVTTQTELPYGRGEWDEIADVGNIIYDTETGIYVSIERIAGIRFEGETMYVTYEFSPVPEWSDYEMDEAVLKYRHRFMHLVRHDEKRTQEQKPSY
;
A
#
# COMPACT_ATOMS: atom_id res chain seq x y z
N MET A 1 3.27 -5.15 -3.21
CA MET A 1 2.37 -6.17 -2.62
C MET A 1 1.04 -5.51 -2.30
N ARG A 2 -0.09 -6.18 -2.55
CA ARG A 2 -1.40 -5.72 -2.08
C ARG A 2 -1.73 -6.34 -0.75
N ILE A 3 -2.05 -5.51 0.24
CA ILE A 3 -2.43 -5.97 1.57
C ILE A 3 -3.84 -5.48 1.86
N ARG A 4 -4.70 -6.42 2.25
CA ARG A 4 -5.98 -6.12 2.87
C ARG A 4 -5.78 -6.06 4.38
N HIS A 5 -5.82 -4.87 4.96
CA HIS A 5 -5.55 -4.70 6.39
C HIS A 5 -6.73 -4.02 7.10
N LYS A 6 -7.13 -4.60 8.24
CA LYS A 6 -8.06 -3.97 9.16
C LYS A 6 -7.26 -3.03 10.03
N LEU A 7 -7.22 -1.75 9.66
CA LEU A 7 -6.66 -0.69 10.49
C LEU A 7 -7.78 -0.16 11.38
N ASP A 8 -7.56 -0.17 12.69
CA ASP A 8 -8.65 0.01 13.65
C ASP A 8 -9.34 1.38 13.58
N LYS A 9 -8.76 2.41 12.92
CA LYS A 9 -9.44 3.71 12.74
C LYS A 9 -9.13 4.49 11.46
N ARG A 10 -7.98 4.27 10.79
CA ARG A 10 -7.56 5.03 9.60
C ARG A 10 -6.40 4.33 8.89
N ALA A 11 -6.36 4.40 7.56
CA ALA A 11 -5.17 4.12 6.77
C ALA A 11 -4.50 5.43 6.34
N GLU A 12 -3.18 5.51 6.50
CA GLU A 12 -2.35 6.62 6.04
C GLU A 12 -1.19 6.11 5.19
N LEU A 13 -0.73 6.94 4.25
CA LEU A 13 0.53 6.69 3.57
C LEU A 13 1.68 6.75 4.58
N GLY A 14 2.64 5.84 4.45
CA GLY A 14 3.71 5.67 5.44
C GLY A 14 3.34 4.75 6.60
N ASP A 15 2.11 4.25 6.69
CA ASP A 15 1.79 3.20 7.67
C ASP A 15 2.63 1.94 7.41
N VAL A 16 3.13 1.35 8.49
CA VAL A 16 4.01 0.19 8.42
C VAL A 16 3.22 -1.08 8.73
N VAL A 17 3.29 -2.04 7.81
CA VAL A 17 2.70 -3.36 7.94
C VAL A 17 3.81 -4.39 8.06
N ARG A 18 3.67 -5.31 9.03
CA ARG A 18 4.61 -6.43 9.20
C ARG A 18 3.94 -7.72 8.75
N ASP A 19 4.63 -8.47 7.90
CA ASP A 19 4.23 -9.81 7.46
C ASP A 19 5.42 -10.75 7.63
N GLY A 20 5.38 -11.56 8.69
CA GLY A 20 6.52 -12.33 9.18
C GLY A 20 7.72 -11.44 9.52
N GLU A 21 8.88 -11.74 8.91
CA GLU A 21 10.12 -10.97 9.08
C GLU A 21 10.18 -9.73 8.17
N LYS A 22 9.27 -9.62 7.20
CA LYS A 22 9.29 -8.54 6.22
C LYS A 22 8.52 -7.33 6.75
N THR A 23 9.07 -6.16 6.47
CA THR A 23 8.46 -4.86 6.79
C THR A 23 8.05 -4.22 5.49
N TYR A 24 6.82 -3.73 5.44
CA TYR A 24 6.23 -3.05 4.30
C TYR A 24 5.72 -1.68 4.73
N VAL A 25 5.75 -0.73 3.79
CA VAL A 25 5.21 0.62 3.96
C VAL A 25 4.07 0.81 2.98
N VAL A 26 2.95 1.35 3.44
CA VAL A 26 1.81 1.71 2.59
C VAL A 26 2.20 2.93 1.75
N ILE A 27 2.29 2.74 0.43
CA ILE A 27 2.64 3.80 -0.53
C ILE A 27 1.42 4.30 -1.33
N ASN A 28 0.32 3.53 -1.34
CA ASN A 28 -0.95 3.95 -1.93
C ASN A 28 -2.14 3.25 -1.24
N ILE A 29 -3.29 3.92 -1.15
CA ILE A 29 -4.57 3.38 -0.67
C ILE A 29 -5.49 3.25 -1.88
N ILE A 30 -5.72 2.02 -2.33
CA ILE A 30 -6.45 1.75 -3.57
C ILE A 30 -7.95 1.85 -3.35
N LYS A 31 -8.44 1.24 -2.26
CA LYS A 31 -9.88 1.17 -1.97
C LYS A 31 -10.13 1.09 -0.48
N ALA A 32 -11.23 1.69 -0.04
CA ALA A 32 -11.78 1.51 1.30
C ALA A 32 -13.14 0.83 1.20
N HIS A 33 -13.32 -0.25 1.97
CA HIS A 33 -14.60 -0.92 2.16
C HIS A 33 -15.10 -0.57 3.55
N VAL A 34 -16.20 0.17 3.64
CA VAL A 34 -16.78 0.63 4.90
C VAL A 34 -17.97 -0.26 5.27
N PHE A 35 -18.00 -0.67 6.53
CA PHE A 35 -19.06 -1.49 7.10
C PHE A 35 -19.62 -0.76 8.32
N VAL A 36 -20.95 -0.85 8.48
CA VAL A 36 -21.63 -0.39 9.69
C VAL A 36 -22.26 -1.61 10.33
N ASP A 37 -21.92 -1.89 11.58
CA ASP A 37 -22.49 -3.03 12.30
C ASP A 37 -23.91 -2.72 12.83
N ALA A 38 -24.55 -3.72 13.45
CA ALA A 38 -25.90 -3.59 13.98
C ALA A 38 -26.02 -2.59 15.16
N ASN A 39 -24.90 -2.24 15.81
CA ASN A 39 -24.83 -1.25 16.89
C ASN A 39 -24.52 0.16 16.36
N GLY A 40 -24.34 0.32 15.05
CA GLY A 40 -23.93 1.57 14.41
C GLY A 40 -22.42 1.83 14.48
N GLU A 41 -21.61 0.85 14.86
CA GLU A 41 -20.16 0.96 14.86
C GLU A 41 -19.63 0.90 13.41
N ILE A 42 -18.84 1.89 13.04
CA ILE A 42 -18.24 1.99 11.70
C ILE A 42 -16.89 1.29 11.72
N SER A 43 -16.68 0.36 10.78
CA SER A 43 -15.39 -0.27 10.53
C SER A 43 -15.01 -0.13 9.06
N ALA A 44 -13.71 -0.15 8.76
CA ALA A 44 -13.20 -0.07 7.40
C ALA A 44 -12.11 -1.12 7.15
N ILE A 45 -12.13 -1.68 5.95
CA ILE A 45 -11.06 -2.51 5.41
C ILE A 45 -10.44 -1.77 4.23
N TYR A 46 -9.13 -1.60 4.25
CA TYR A 46 -8.42 -0.90 3.18
C TYR A 46 -7.64 -1.90 2.33
N ASP A 47 -7.77 -1.78 1.01
CA ASP A 47 -6.90 -2.43 0.05
C ASP A 47 -5.76 -1.45 -0.25
N CYS A 48 -4.55 -1.76 0.22
CA CYS A 48 -3.39 -0.88 0.12
C CYS A 48 -2.32 -1.49 -0.78
N LEU A 49 -1.63 -0.63 -1.55
CA LEU A 49 -0.37 -0.97 -2.18
C LEU A 49 0.78 -0.69 -1.21
N CYS A 50 1.60 -1.71 -0.98
CA CYS A 50 2.73 -1.61 -0.08
C CYS A 50 4.04 -1.93 -0.80
N GLN A 51 5.07 -1.16 -0.48
CA GLN A 51 6.47 -1.37 -0.89
C GLN A 51 7.24 -2.02 0.24
N ARG A 52 8.18 -2.90 -0.10
CA ARG A 52 9.01 -3.57 0.89
C ARG A 52 10.08 -2.60 1.38
N TYR A 53 10.27 -2.51 2.69
CA TYR A 53 11.36 -1.71 3.24
C TYR A 53 12.71 -2.23 2.74
N ARG A 54 13.55 -1.31 2.21
CA ARG A 54 14.83 -1.57 1.54
C ARG A 54 14.73 -2.34 0.21
N SER A 55 13.61 -2.27 -0.48
CA SER A 55 13.59 -2.60 -1.91
C SER A 55 13.94 -1.37 -2.73
N GLU A 56 14.60 -1.59 -3.85
CA GLU A 56 14.87 -0.56 -4.86
C GLU A 56 13.54 0.05 -5.35
N ASN A 57 13.60 1.33 -5.73
CA ASN A 57 12.53 2.03 -6.43
C ASN A 57 12.66 1.69 -7.92
N LEU A 58 11.89 0.72 -8.40
CA LEU A 58 11.95 0.32 -9.80
C LEU A 58 11.13 1.27 -10.69
N SER A 59 10.15 1.96 -10.11
CA SER A 59 9.22 2.82 -10.86
C SER A 59 9.90 4.02 -11.53
N GLU A 60 11.03 4.49 -10.99
CA GLU A 60 11.76 5.66 -11.50
C GLU A 60 12.44 5.42 -12.86
N GLU A 61 12.61 4.16 -13.25
CA GLU A 61 13.20 3.77 -14.54
C GLU A 61 12.19 3.83 -15.70
N PHE A 62 10.89 3.99 -15.39
CA PHE A 62 9.81 3.90 -16.36
C PHE A 62 9.07 5.23 -16.55
N VAL A 63 8.40 5.37 -17.69
CA VAL A 63 7.62 6.55 -18.06
C VAL A 63 6.24 6.13 -18.55
N THR A 64 5.31 7.08 -18.60
CA THR A 64 3.98 6.89 -19.19
C THR A 64 4.09 6.37 -20.62
N THR A 65 3.30 5.36 -20.96
CA THR A 65 3.29 4.75 -22.29
C THR A 65 1.87 4.36 -22.71
N GLN A 66 1.73 3.95 -23.96
CA GLN A 66 0.48 3.42 -24.51
C GLN A 66 0.67 2.00 -25.03
N THR A 67 -0.34 1.16 -24.86
CA THR A 67 -0.35 -0.20 -25.39
C THR A 67 -1.76 -0.60 -25.80
N GLU A 68 -1.85 -1.32 -26.91
CA GLU A 68 -3.09 -1.92 -27.35
C GLU A 68 -3.16 -3.37 -26.89
N LEU A 69 -4.23 -3.71 -26.16
CA LEU A 69 -4.45 -5.05 -25.64
C LEU A 69 -5.69 -5.68 -26.32
N PRO A 70 -5.57 -6.93 -26.82
CA PRO A 70 -6.71 -7.67 -27.35
C PRO A 70 -7.52 -8.32 -26.22
N TYR A 71 -8.85 -8.36 -26.40
CA TYR A 71 -9.81 -9.02 -25.53
C TYR A 71 -10.75 -9.87 -26.38
N GLY A 72 -10.79 -11.16 -26.11
CA GLY A 72 -11.78 -12.07 -26.68
C GLY A 72 -13.16 -11.82 -26.09
N ARG A 73 -14.21 -12.34 -26.76
CA ARG A 73 -15.61 -12.20 -26.32
C ARG A 73 -15.87 -12.61 -24.87
N GLY A 74 -15.13 -13.59 -24.35
CA GLY A 74 -15.24 -14.05 -22.96
C GLY A 74 -14.57 -13.14 -21.93
N GLU A 75 -13.75 -12.18 -22.38
CA GLU A 75 -12.90 -11.32 -21.55
C GLU A 75 -13.40 -9.86 -21.54
N TRP A 76 -14.54 -9.57 -22.18
CA TRP A 76 -15.07 -8.22 -22.25
C TRP A 76 -15.47 -7.65 -20.89
N ASP A 77 -15.81 -8.51 -19.93
CA ASP A 77 -16.07 -8.08 -18.55
C ASP A 77 -14.77 -7.88 -17.74
N GLU A 78 -13.60 -8.17 -18.31
CA GLU A 78 -12.27 -8.04 -17.70
C GLU A 78 -11.49 -6.81 -18.18
N ILE A 79 -12.10 -5.96 -19.00
CA ILE A 79 -11.52 -4.68 -19.43
C ILE A 79 -11.20 -3.84 -18.18
N ALA A 80 -9.99 -3.32 -18.12
CA ALA A 80 -9.58 -2.48 -17.00
C ALA A 80 -10.25 -1.11 -17.07
N ASP A 81 -10.73 -0.64 -15.92
CA ASP A 81 -11.25 0.71 -15.77
C ASP A 81 -10.11 1.74 -15.66
N VAL A 82 -10.38 2.97 -16.08
CA VAL A 82 -9.51 4.11 -15.77
C VAL A 82 -9.41 4.27 -14.25
N GLY A 83 -8.18 4.47 -13.76
CA GLY A 83 -7.83 4.50 -12.35
C GLY A 83 -7.56 3.12 -11.74
N ASN A 84 -7.71 2.02 -12.49
CA ASN A 84 -7.20 0.74 -12.02
C ASN A 84 -5.69 0.78 -11.91
N ILE A 85 -5.20 0.28 -10.77
CA ILE A 85 -3.80 -0.09 -10.61
C ILE A 85 -3.69 -1.57 -10.98
N ILE A 86 -2.65 -1.97 -11.71
CA ILE A 86 -2.42 -3.35 -12.15
C ILE A 86 -0.94 -3.67 -11.94
N TYR A 87 -0.62 -4.93 -11.65
CA TYR A 87 0.77 -5.37 -11.59
C TYR A 87 1.20 -5.79 -12.99
N ASP A 88 2.20 -5.12 -13.54
CA ASP A 88 2.82 -5.53 -14.79
C ASP A 88 3.90 -6.57 -14.48
N THR A 89 3.67 -7.81 -14.91
CA THR A 89 4.59 -8.93 -14.68
C THR A 89 5.83 -8.86 -15.56
N GLU A 90 5.82 -8.09 -16.65
CA GLU A 90 6.98 -7.95 -17.54
C GLU A 90 8.02 -7.01 -16.92
N THR A 91 7.58 -5.85 -16.45
CA THR A 91 8.45 -4.85 -15.80
C THR A 91 8.64 -5.09 -14.30
N GLY A 92 7.72 -5.83 -13.67
CA GLY A 92 7.78 -6.14 -12.25
C GLY A 92 7.27 -5.02 -11.32
N ILE A 93 6.63 -3.98 -11.88
CA ILE A 93 6.10 -2.82 -11.13
C ILE A 93 4.58 -2.72 -11.21
N TYR A 94 4.00 -1.86 -10.38
CA TYR A 94 2.58 -1.51 -10.52
C TYR A 94 2.42 -0.31 -11.46
N VAL A 95 1.41 -0.38 -12.32
CA VAL A 95 1.02 0.70 -13.24
C VAL A 95 -0.41 1.14 -12.97
N SER A 96 -0.71 2.41 -13.22
CA SER A 96 -2.05 3.00 -13.14
C SER A 96 -2.58 3.27 -14.54
N ILE A 97 -3.81 2.83 -14.83
CA ILE A 97 -4.49 3.11 -16.10
C ILE A 97 -4.99 4.55 -16.07
N GLU A 98 -4.37 5.42 -16.84
CA GLU A 98 -4.69 6.85 -16.88
C GLU A 98 -5.83 7.16 -17.86
N ARG A 99 -5.90 6.42 -18.96
CA ARG A 99 -6.91 6.64 -20.01
C ARG A 99 -7.12 5.41 -20.88
N ILE A 100 -8.36 5.23 -21.35
CA ILE A 100 -8.66 4.41 -22.54
C ILE A 100 -8.64 5.34 -23.76
N ALA A 101 -7.58 5.25 -24.56
CA ALA A 101 -7.35 6.11 -25.72
C ALA A 101 -8.21 5.74 -26.94
N GLY A 102 -8.65 4.49 -27.03
CA GLY A 102 -9.49 4.02 -28.11
C GLY A 102 -9.94 2.57 -27.93
N ILE A 103 -11.04 2.23 -28.61
CA ILE A 103 -11.56 0.87 -28.70
C ILE A 103 -11.89 0.59 -30.17
N ARG A 104 -11.45 -0.55 -30.68
CA ARG A 104 -11.79 -1.04 -32.03
C ARG A 104 -12.10 -2.52 -32.00
N PHE A 105 -12.81 -3.01 -33.02
CA PHE A 105 -13.19 -4.42 -33.15
C PHE A 105 -12.63 -4.99 -34.45
N GLU A 106 -12.10 -6.20 -34.40
CA GLU A 106 -11.81 -7.04 -35.57
C GLU A 106 -12.46 -8.42 -35.36
N GLY A 107 -13.60 -8.63 -36.03
CA GLY A 107 -14.40 -9.82 -35.81
C GLY A 107 -14.96 -9.87 -34.38
N GLU A 108 -14.68 -10.95 -33.66
CA GLU A 108 -15.07 -11.12 -32.25
C GLU A 108 -14.01 -10.62 -31.25
N THR A 109 -12.86 -10.14 -31.73
CA THR A 109 -11.81 -9.58 -30.89
C THR A 109 -11.98 -8.08 -30.76
N MET A 110 -11.98 -7.59 -29.54
CA MET A 110 -11.95 -6.17 -29.22
C MET A 110 -10.53 -5.78 -28.84
N TYR A 111 -10.05 -4.65 -29.36
CA TYR A 111 -8.74 -4.10 -29.03
C TYR A 111 -8.94 -2.79 -28.29
N VAL A 112 -8.37 -2.70 -27.10
CA VAL A 112 -8.44 -1.51 -26.25
C VAL A 112 -7.06 -0.90 -26.15
N THR A 113 -6.92 0.36 -26.54
CA THR A 113 -5.68 1.12 -26.37
C THR A 113 -5.70 1.81 -25.01
N TYR A 114 -4.80 1.44 -24.12
CA TYR A 114 -4.62 2.08 -22.82
C TYR A 114 -3.44 3.05 -22.85
N GLU A 115 -3.55 4.10 -22.05
CA GLU A 115 -2.43 4.90 -21.57
C GLU A 115 -2.27 4.61 -20.08
N PHE A 116 -1.05 4.31 -19.66
CA PHE A 116 -0.76 3.99 -18.26
C PHE A 116 0.58 4.58 -17.81
N SER A 117 0.67 4.85 -16.52
CA SER A 117 1.85 5.41 -15.87
C SER A 117 2.36 4.48 -14.77
N PRO A 118 3.68 4.42 -14.52
CA PRO A 118 4.21 3.71 -13.36
C PRO A 118 3.63 4.33 -12.09
N VAL A 119 3.21 3.48 -11.14
CA VAL A 119 2.83 3.95 -9.80
C VAL A 119 4.12 4.32 -9.07
N PRO A 120 4.27 5.58 -8.59
CA PRO A 120 5.50 5.98 -7.91
C PRO A 120 5.73 5.15 -6.65
N GLU A 121 6.90 4.51 -6.60
CA GLU A 121 7.46 3.93 -5.40
C GLU A 121 8.22 5.01 -4.60
N TRP A 122 8.35 4.80 -3.30
CA TRP A 122 9.02 5.72 -2.39
C TRP A 122 10.53 5.51 -2.43
N SER A 123 11.27 6.61 -2.29
CA SER A 123 12.72 6.61 -2.15
C SER A 123 13.17 5.98 -0.83
N ASP A 124 14.44 5.57 -0.75
CA ASP A 124 15.05 5.04 0.48
C ASP A 124 14.87 5.99 1.67
N TYR A 125 14.98 7.30 1.42
CA TYR A 125 14.81 8.34 2.44
C TYR A 125 13.38 8.34 3.01
N GLU A 126 12.36 8.37 2.15
CA GLU A 126 10.95 8.36 2.56
C GLU A 126 10.61 7.07 3.32
N MET A 127 11.15 5.94 2.86
CA MET A 127 10.98 4.64 3.49
C MET A 127 11.62 4.60 4.89
N ASP A 128 12.83 5.15 5.05
CA ASP A 128 13.51 5.26 6.34
C ASP A 128 12.73 6.15 7.31
N GLU A 129 12.25 7.32 6.86
CA GLU A 129 11.43 8.21 7.69
C GLU A 129 10.16 7.53 8.20
N ALA A 130 9.44 6.80 7.33
CA ALA A 130 8.22 6.08 7.71
C ALA A 130 8.49 5.01 8.77
N VAL A 131 9.54 4.21 8.58
CA VAL A 131 9.92 3.13 9.51
C VAL A 131 10.45 3.70 10.83
N LEU A 132 11.23 4.79 10.81
CA LEU A 132 11.67 5.47 12.03
C LEU A 132 10.49 6.03 12.82
N LYS A 133 9.57 6.73 12.15
CA LYS A 133 8.33 7.24 12.78
C LYS A 133 7.51 6.11 13.38
N TYR A 134 7.40 4.98 12.68
CA TYR A 134 6.74 3.78 13.23
C TYR A 134 7.44 3.27 14.50
N ARG A 135 8.76 3.10 14.48
CA ARG A 135 9.52 2.62 15.64
C ARG A 135 9.43 3.55 16.85
N HIS A 136 9.48 4.86 16.62
CA HIS A 136 9.38 5.88 17.68
C HIS A 136 8.07 5.78 18.47
N ARG A 137 6.98 5.27 17.88
CA ARG A 137 5.70 5.02 18.59
C ARG A 137 5.81 3.98 19.70
N PHE A 138 6.84 3.13 19.69
CA PHE A 138 7.03 2.06 20.67
C PHE A 138 8.26 2.27 21.55
N MET A 139 9.14 3.20 21.19
CA MET A 139 10.38 3.48 21.92
C MET A 139 10.13 4.55 23.00
N HIS A 140 9.75 4.11 24.20
CA HIS A 140 9.61 4.96 25.37
C HIS A 140 10.66 4.60 26.42
N LEU A 141 11.52 5.56 26.78
CA LEU A 141 12.42 5.42 27.93
C LEU A 141 11.61 5.64 29.22
N VAL A 142 11.70 4.69 30.15
CA VAL A 142 11.17 4.85 31.50
C VAL A 142 12.32 5.29 32.43
N ARG A 143 12.05 6.29 33.27
CA ARG A 143 12.99 6.74 34.30
C ARG A 143 13.13 5.63 35.35
N HIS A 144 14.35 5.35 35.78
CA HIS A 144 14.55 4.57 37.00
C HIS A 144 14.04 5.42 38.18
N ASP A 145 12.89 5.06 38.75
CA ASP A 145 12.53 5.56 40.06
C ASP A 145 13.55 5.01 41.06
N GLU A 146 14.32 5.91 41.65
CA GLU A 146 15.20 5.59 42.77
C GLU A 146 14.35 4.96 43.88
N LYS A 147 14.52 3.66 44.10
CA LYS A 147 14.14 3.04 45.35
C LYS A 147 14.93 3.76 46.45
N ARG A 148 14.33 4.78 47.07
CA ARG A 148 14.69 5.19 48.42
C ARG A 148 14.38 4.01 49.31
N THR A 149 15.37 3.16 49.50
CA THR A 149 15.46 2.23 50.62
C THR A 149 15.28 3.10 51.87
N GLN A 150 14.09 3.07 52.47
CA GLN A 150 13.95 3.47 53.86
C GLN A 150 14.74 2.43 54.65
N GLU A 151 15.98 2.77 54.99
CA GLU A 151 16.70 2.08 56.04
C GLU A 151 15.87 2.21 57.32
N GLN A 152 15.18 1.13 57.67
CA GLN A 152 14.70 0.91 59.01
C GLN A 152 15.92 0.93 59.93
N LYS A 153 16.02 1.96 60.77
CA LYS A 153 16.93 1.93 61.92
C LYS A 153 16.50 0.79 62.83
N PRO A 154 17.37 -0.18 63.17
CA PRO A 154 17.09 -1.04 64.30
C PRO A 154 17.10 -0.17 65.56
N SER A 155 15.98 -0.16 66.28
CA SER A 155 15.99 0.18 67.70
C SER A 155 16.67 -0.98 68.41
N TYR A 156 17.82 -0.73 69.04
CA TYR A 156 18.20 -1.15 70.40
C TYR A 156 19.64 -0.70 70.67
#